data_AF-A0AA90T7K4-F1
#
_entry.id   AF-A0AA90T7K4-F1
#
_cell.length_a   1.000
_cell.length_b   1.000
_cell.length_c   1.000
_cell.angle_alpha   90.00
_cell.angle_beta   90.00
_cell.angle_gamma   90.00
#
_symmetry.space_group_name_H-M   'P 1'
#
loop_
_entity.id
_entity.type
_entity.pdbx_description
1 polymer ?
#
loop_
_entity_poly.entity_id
_entity_poly.type
_entity_poly.pdbx_seq_one_letter_code
_entity_poly.pdbx_strand_id
1 'polypeptide(L)'
;MNAHTSLPENPAARAERRDTLWNPDAAACWSLLLTPLFGTYLIIRNWEALGEPGRAVRACWWFALSLVMLILNFYYSLLCSESSPIRMSNVIFLLVWYIAEASPQERFIRERLGTDYARQSWAVALPCALVLFIAYVVGYVRLLALITQVH
;
A
#
# COMPACT_ATOMS: atom_id res chain seq x y z
N MET A 1 9.14 41.90 -21.13
CA MET A 1 8.56 41.06 -22.19
C MET A 1 9.34 39.76 -22.21
N ASN A 2 8.95 38.80 -21.36
CA ASN A 2 9.69 37.54 -21.20
C ASN A 2 8.84 36.41 -21.76
N ALA A 3 9.16 36.02 -22.99
CA ALA A 3 8.60 34.84 -23.63
C ALA A 3 9.14 33.61 -22.90
N HIS A 4 8.36 33.07 -21.96
CA HIS A 4 8.53 31.68 -21.53
C HIS A 4 8.06 30.80 -22.68
N THR A 5 9.03 30.33 -23.45
CA THR A 5 8.88 29.29 -24.47
C THR A 5 8.20 28.08 -23.85
N SER A 6 6.89 27.95 -24.01
CA SER A 6 6.17 26.71 -23.74
C SER A 6 6.67 25.68 -24.74
N LEU A 7 7.61 24.83 -24.30
CA LEU A 7 8.00 23.64 -25.03
C LEU A 7 6.73 22.91 -25.47
N PRO A 8 6.62 22.48 -26.73
CA PRO A 8 5.42 21.78 -27.19
C PRO A 8 5.24 20.54 -26.33
N GLU A 9 4.16 20.50 -25.54
CA GLU A 9 3.78 19.34 -24.76
C GLU A 9 3.59 18.18 -25.74
N ASN A 10 4.55 17.26 -25.78
CA ASN A 10 4.52 16.12 -26.69
C ASN A 10 3.26 15.28 -26.37
N PRO A 11 2.26 15.21 -27.27
CA PRO A 11 1.05 14.44 -27.03
C PRO A 11 1.36 12.93 -26.86
N ALA A 12 2.48 12.44 -27.39
CA ALA A 12 2.96 11.08 -27.15
C ALA A 12 3.44 10.88 -25.71
N ALA A 13 4.11 11.86 -25.09
CA ALA A 13 4.50 11.82 -23.68
C ALA A 13 3.29 11.98 -22.73
N ARG A 14 2.18 12.52 -23.22
CA ARG A 14 0.89 12.55 -22.51
C ARG A 14 0.09 11.26 -22.70
N ALA A 15 0.27 10.58 -23.83
CA ALA A 15 -0.31 9.26 -24.12
C ALA A 15 0.42 8.12 -23.37
N GLU A 16 1.74 8.23 -23.17
CA GLU A 16 2.52 7.37 -22.25
C GLU A 16 2.12 7.60 -20.78
N ARG A 17 1.62 8.80 -20.47
CA ARG A 17 1.04 9.18 -19.18
C ARG A 17 -0.45 8.85 -19.08
N ARG A 18 -0.93 7.85 -19.83
CA ARG A 18 -2.06 7.04 -19.36
C ARG A 18 -1.48 6.12 -18.31
N ASP A 19 -1.23 6.68 -17.13
CA ASP A 19 -0.55 6.00 -16.04
C ASP A 19 -1.26 4.67 -15.77
N THR A 20 -0.52 3.58 -15.95
CA THR A 20 -1.04 2.23 -15.75
C THR A 20 -1.47 2.07 -14.31
N LEU A 21 -2.62 1.45 -14.07
CA LEU A 21 -3.16 1.26 -12.72
C LEU A 21 -2.89 -0.17 -12.25
N TRP A 22 -2.54 -0.33 -10.98
CA TRP A 22 -2.59 -1.64 -10.34
C TRP A 22 -4.03 -2.05 -10.12
N ASN A 23 -4.35 -3.30 -10.44
CA ASN A 23 -5.69 -3.83 -10.25
C ASN A 23 -6.08 -3.75 -8.75
N PRO A 24 -7.13 -2.99 -8.38
CA PRO A 24 -7.53 -2.78 -6.98
C PRO A 24 -7.92 -4.08 -6.27
N ASP A 25 -8.58 -5.02 -6.96
CA ASP A 25 -8.98 -6.32 -6.39
C ASP A 25 -7.75 -7.14 -6.01
N ALA A 26 -6.77 -7.16 -6.91
CA ALA A 26 -5.50 -7.84 -6.67
C ALA A 26 -4.71 -7.11 -5.58
N ALA A 27 -4.70 -5.77 -5.56
CA ALA A 27 -4.04 -4.99 -4.51
C ALA A 27 -4.61 -5.33 -3.13
N ALA A 28 -5.94 -5.44 -2.98
CA ALA A 28 -6.58 -5.85 -1.74
C ALA A 28 -6.18 -7.28 -1.33
N CYS A 29 -6.19 -8.23 -2.27
CA CYS A 29 -5.77 -9.61 -2.00
C CYS A 29 -4.30 -9.69 -1.55
N TRP A 30 -3.40 -8.97 -2.22
CA TRP A 30 -1.99 -8.91 -1.84
C TRP A 30 -1.75 -8.18 -0.52
N SER A 31 -2.61 -7.22 -0.16
CA SER A 31 -2.56 -6.54 1.14
C SER A 31 -2.91 -7.46 2.30
N LEU A 32 -3.76 -8.46 2.05
CA LEU A 32 -4.14 -9.48 3.02
C LEU A 32 -3.00 -10.46 3.29
N LEU A 33 -2.19 -10.75 2.26
CA LEU A 33 -1.04 -11.65 2.37
C LEU A 33 0.23 -10.94 2.90
N LEU A 34 0.47 -9.70 2.48
CA LEU A 34 1.65 -8.94 2.86
C LEU A 34 1.34 -8.07 4.08
N THR A 35 0.80 -6.87 3.85
CA THR A 35 0.35 -5.92 4.87
C THR A 35 -0.59 -4.87 4.26
N PRO A 36 -1.45 -4.22 5.07
CA PRO A 36 -2.17 -3.01 4.67
C PRO A 36 -1.23 -1.86 4.24
N LEU A 37 0.02 -1.86 4.70
CA LEU A 37 1.04 -0.89 4.32
C LEU A 37 1.44 -1.03 2.84
N PHE A 38 1.53 -2.26 2.34
CA PHE A 38 1.72 -2.50 0.91
C PHE A 38 0.50 -2.07 0.09
N GLY A 39 -0.70 -2.37 0.57
CA GLY A 39 -1.95 -1.95 -0.06
C GLY A 39 -2.11 -0.45 -0.19
N THR A 40 -1.86 0.27 0.89
CA THR A 40 -1.93 1.75 0.93
C THR A 40 -0.96 2.37 -0.05
N TYR A 41 0.26 1.83 -0.17
CA TYR A 41 1.22 2.28 -1.18
C TYR A 41 0.65 2.17 -2.61
N LEU A 42 0.05 1.03 -2.96
CA LEU A 42 -0.57 0.84 -4.28
C LEU A 42 -1.76 1.79 -4.50
N ILE A 43 -2.59 2.00 -3.47
CA ILE A 43 -3.73 2.93 -3.53
C ILE A 43 -3.25 4.36 -3.78
N ILE A 44 -2.19 4.82 -3.10
CA ILE A 44 -1.61 6.15 -3.30
C ILE A 44 -1.19 6.31 -4.76
N ARG A 45 -0.42 5.36 -5.29
CA ARG A 45 0.05 5.42 -6.67
C ARG A 45 -1.08 5.37 -7.69
N ASN A 46 -2.11 4.57 -7.43
CA ASN A 46 -3.31 4.54 -8.25
C ASN A 46 -4.04 5.91 -8.23
N TRP A 47 -4.14 6.59 -7.08
CA TRP A 47 -4.74 7.93 -7.01
C TRP A 47 -3.90 9.00 -7.72
N GLU A 48 -2.57 8.90 -7.65
CA GLU A 48 -1.65 9.76 -8.41
C GLU A 48 -1.86 9.58 -9.92
N ALA A 49 -1.90 8.33 -10.38
CA ALA A 49 -2.15 7.96 -11.77
C ALA A 49 -3.53 8.40 -12.29
N LEU A 50 -4.55 8.42 -11.41
CA LEU A 50 -5.90 8.90 -11.73
C LEU A 50 -6.01 10.44 -11.76
N GLY A 51 -4.94 11.15 -11.41
CA GLY A 51 -4.92 12.62 -11.35
C GLY A 51 -5.70 13.20 -10.17
N GLU A 52 -5.85 12.44 -9.08
CA GLU A 52 -6.65 12.80 -7.89
C GLU A 52 -5.75 12.99 -6.65
N PRO A 53 -4.92 14.05 -6.60
CA PRO A 53 -3.91 14.23 -5.55
C PRO A 53 -4.52 14.39 -4.15
N GLY A 54 -5.73 14.95 -4.04
CA GLY A 54 -6.42 15.07 -2.75
C GLY A 54 -6.74 13.71 -2.11
N ARG A 55 -7.07 12.72 -2.94
CA ARG A 55 -7.32 11.35 -2.47
C ARG A 55 -6.02 10.59 -2.20
N ALA A 56 -4.96 10.88 -2.97
CA ALA A 56 -3.62 10.37 -2.69
C ALA A 56 -3.11 10.81 -1.31
N VAL A 57 -3.29 12.08 -0.93
CA VAL A 57 -2.92 12.59 0.40
C VAL A 57 -3.68 11.88 1.52
N ARG A 58 -4.98 11.60 1.33
CA ARG A 58 -5.76 10.82 2.29
C ARG A 58 -5.23 9.39 2.43
N ALA A 59 -4.88 8.75 1.32
CA ALA A 59 -4.26 7.43 1.33
C ALA A 59 -2.86 7.43 2.01
N CYS A 60 -2.11 8.54 1.93
CA CYS A 60 -0.87 8.71 2.71
C CYS A 60 -1.10 8.70 4.23
N TRP A 61 -2.21 9.25 4.71
CA TRP A 61 -2.58 9.15 6.13
C TRP A 61 -2.85 7.71 6.54
N TRP A 62 -3.51 6.92 5.69
CA TRP A 62 -3.70 5.49 5.92
C TRP A 62 -2.40 4.70 5.89
N PHE A 63 -1.45 5.09 5.03
CA PHE A 63 -0.10 4.52 5.03
C PHE A 63 0.61 4.79 6.35
N ALA A 64 0.60 6.05 6.82
CA ALA A 64 1.19 6.42 8.10
C ALA A 64 0.54 5.67 9.27
N LEU A 65 -0.79 5.55 9.28
CA LEU A 65 -1.53 4.79 10.30
C LEU A 65 -1.17 3.30 10.28
N SER A 66 -1.05 2.71 9.08
CA SER A 66 -0.62 1.31 8.91
C SER A 66 0.81 1.09 9.41
N LEU A 67 1.70 2.06 9.20
CA LEU A 67 3.09 1.99 9.66
C LEU A 67 3.15 2.08 11.19
N VAL A 68 2.42 3.00 11.79
CA VAL A 68 2.33 3.14 13.26
C VAL A 68 1.76 1.86 13.87
N MET A 69 0.70 1.30 13.30
CA MET A 69 0.12 0.03 13.75
C MET A 69 1.12 -1.13 13.65
N LEU A 70 1.89 -1.23 12.57
CA LEU A 70 2.92 -2.25 12.40
C LEU A 70 4.00 -2.15 13.49
N ILE A 71 4.49 -0.93 13.75
CA ILE A 71 5.50 -0.66 14.77
C ILE A 71 4.97 -0.97 16.18
N LEU A 72 3.75 -0.53 16.51
CA LEU A 72 3.11 -0.81 17.80
C LEU A 72 2.91 -2.32 18.00
N ASN A 73 2.46 -3.06 16.98
CA ASN A 73 2.30 -4.51 17.06
C ASN A 73 3.65 -5.20 17.31
N PHE A 74 4.70 -4.76 16.63
CA PHE A 74 6.05 -5.29 16.81
C PHE A 74 6.51 -5.15 18.26
N TYR A 75 6.46 -3.94 18.83
CA TYR A 75 6.88 -3.72 20.22
C TYR A 75 5.99 -4.45 21.21
N TYR A 76 4.67 -4.41 21.02
CA TYR A 76 3.73 -5.11 21.89
C TYR A 76 4.01 -6.61 21.93
N SER A 77 4.32 -7.21 20.78
CA SER A 77 4.64 -8.63 20.70
C SER A 77 5.99 -9.00 21.34
N LEU A 78 6.90 -8.04 21.53
CA LEU A 78 8.13 -8.27 22.30
C LEU A 78 7.88 -8.18 23.82
N LEU A 79 6.96 -7.30 24.24
CA LEU A 79 6.68 -7.01 25.64
C LEU A 79 5.66 -7.97 26.28
N CYS A 80 4.80 -8.61 25.48
CA CYS A 80 3.70 -9.44 25.95
C CYS A 80 3.73 -10.83 25.31
N SER A 81 3.85 -11.87 26.14
CA SER A 81 3.98 -13.29 25.75
C SER A 81 2.64 -13.97 25.38
N GLU A 82 1.49 -13.36 25.65
CA GLU A 82 0.19 -14.01 25.63
C GLU A 82 -0.62 -13.77 24.35
N SER A 83 -1.54 -14.69 24.02
CA SER A 83 -2.54 -14.57 22.96
C SER A 83 -3.56 -13.47 23.27
N SER A 84 -3.11 -12.22 23.18
CA SER A 84 -3.90 -11.02 23.44
C SER A 84 -4.87 -10.72 22.28
N PRO A 85 -6.06 -10.17 22.56
CA PRO A 85 -7.02 -9.68 21.55
C PRO A 85 -6.41 -8.64 20.57
N ILE A 86 -5.26 -8.05 20.91
CA ILE A 86 -4.48 -7.18 20.02
C ILE A 86 -4.04 -7.91 18.73
N ARG A 87 -3.88 -9.23 18.71
CA ARG A 87 -3.62 -9.96 17.45
C ARG A 87 -4.81 -9.92 16.47
N MET A 88 -6.04 -9.96 16.98
CA MET A 88 -7.25 -9.79 16.16
C MET A 88 -7.42 -8.34 15.67
N SER A 89 -6.79 -7.36 16.34
CA SER A 89 -6.86 -5.96 15.93
C SER A 89 -6.29 -5.72 14.52
N ASN A 90 -5.33 -6.54 14.07
CA ASN A 90 -4.79 -6.46 12.72
C ASN A 90 -5.82 -6.82 11.65
N VAL A 91 -6.65 -7.84 11.92
CA VAL A 91 -7.72 -8.26 11.01
C VAL A 91 -8.81 -7.19 10.95
N ILE A 92 -9.20 -6.64 12.11
CA ILE A 92 -10.17 -5.55 12.19
C ILE A 92 -9.65 -4.32 11.43
N PHE A 93 -8.39 -3.95 11.65
CA PHE A 93 -7.76 -2.83 10.96
C PHE A 93 -7.74 -3.03 9.44
N LEU A 94 -7.41 -4.25 8.98
CA LEU A 94 -7.41 -4.59 7.56
C LEU A 94 -8.81 -4.47 6.94
N LEU A 95 -9.85 -4.93 7.65
CA LEU A 95 -11.24 -4.77 7.20
C LEU A 95 -11.66 -3.31 7.12
N VAL A 96 -11.34 -2.51 8.15
CA VAL A 96 -11.64 -1.08 8.18
C VAL A 96 -10.91 -0.37 7.04
N TRP A 97 -9.63 -0.67 6.83
CA TRP A 97 -8.84 -0.11 5.75
C TRP A 97 -9.41 -0.48 4.37
N TYR A 98 -9.80 -1.73 4.18
CA TYR A 98 -10.39 -2.20 2.92
C TYR A 98 -11.67 -1.44 2.59
N ILE A 99 -12.56 -1.27 3.58
CA ILE A 99 -13.83 -0.55 3.40
C ILE A 99 -13.57 0.94 3.17
N ALA A 100 -12.60 1.53 3.87
CA ALA A 100 -12.34 2.97 3.84
C ALA A 100 -11.57 3.46 2.60
N GLU A 101 -10.64 2.66 2.06
CA GLU A 101 -9.79 3.11 0.94
C GLU A 101 -9.84 2.19 -0.28
N ALA A 102 -9.72 0.87 -0.10
CA ALA A 102 -9.66 -0.06 -1.24
C ALA A 102 -10.99 -0.08 -2.02
N SER A 103 -12.12 -0.23 -1.32
CA SER A 103 -13.46 -0.27 -1.92
C SER A 103 -13.84 1.03 -2.64
N PRO A 104 -13.63 2.24 -2.07
CA PRO A 104 -13.88 3.49 -2.79
C PRO A 104 -13.01 3.69 -4.04
N GLN A 105 -11.75 3.25 -4.02
CA GLN A 105 -10.89 3.31 -5.19
C GLN A 105 -11.37 2.35 -6.29
N GLU A 106 -11.73 1.11 -5.94
CA GLU A 106 -12.28 0.12 -6.86
C GLU A 106 -13.53 0.64 -7.56
N ARG A 107 -14.49 1.16 -6.79
CA ARG A 107 -15.73 1.75 -7.33
C ARG A 107 -15.44 2.90 -8.29
N PHE A 108 -14.53 3.80 -7.92
CA PHE A 108 -14.17 4.93 -8.76
C PHE A 108 -13.53 4.49 -10.09
N ILE A 109 -12.63 3.50 -10.05
CA ILE A 109 -12.02 2.95 -11.27
C ILE A 109 -13.10 2.28 -12.13
N ARG A 110 -14.00 1.50 -11.52
CA ARG A 110 -15.07 0.80 -12.23
C ARG A 110 -16.07 1.77 -12.88
N GLU A 111 -16.42 2.85 -12.20
CA GLU A 111 -17.35 3.88 -12.71
C GLU A 111 -16.71 4.71 -13.84
N ARG A 112 -15.43 5.04 -13.73
CA ARG A 112 -14.76 5.98 -14.66
C ARG A 112 -14.08 5.30 -15.85
N LEU A 113 -13.53 4.11 -15.63
CA LEU A 113 -12.70 3.39 -16.60
C LEU A 113 -13.26 2.00 -16.95
N GLY A 114 -14.24 1.49 -16.19
CA GLY A 114 -14.78 0.15 -16.41
C GLY A 114 -13.70 -0.93 -16.23
N THR A 115 -13.66 -1.88 -17.16
CA THR A 115 -12.65 -2.95 -17.19
C THR A 115 -11.47 -2.65 -18.12
N ASP A 116 -11.53 -1.55 -18.87
CA ASP A 116 -10.67 -1.27 -20.03
C ASP A 116 -9.61 -0.22 -19.70
N TYR A 117 -8.82 -0.50 -18.67
CA TYR A 117 -7.68 0.32 -18.25
C TYR A 117 -6.36 -0.43 -18.41
N ALA A 118 -5.30 0.31 -18.72
CA ALA A 118 -3.97 -0.26 -18.83
C ALA A 118 -3.47 -0.72 -17.45
N ARG A 119 -3.22 -2.03 -17.30
CA ARG A 119 -2.83 -2.63 -16.02
C ARG A 119 -1.32 -2.58 -15.84
N GLN A 120 -0.89 -2.15 -14.66
CA GLN A 120 0.52 -2.18 -14.31
C GLN A 120 0.97 -3.61 -13.99
N SER A 121 2.19 -3.95 -14.40
CA SER A 121 2.75 -5.27 -14.13
C SER A 121 3.11 -5.45 -12.65
N TRP A 122 2.88 -6.65 -12.14
CA TRP A 122 3.21 -7.03 -10.77
C TRP A 122 4.65 -7.57 -10.62
N ALA A 123 5.36 -7.73 -11.74
CA ALA A 123 6.63 -8.43 -11.84
C ALA A 123 7.75 -7.81 -10.97
N VAL A 124 7.66 -6.51 -10.69
CA VAL A 124 8.63 -5.81 -9.82
C VAL A 124 8.08 -5.62 -8.41
N ALA A 125 6.80 -5.26 -8.28
CA ALA A 125 6.20 -4.92 -6.99
C ALA A 125 6.12 -6.14 -6.05
N LEU A 126 5.70 -7.30 -6.54
CA LEU A 126 5.52 -8.49 -5.69
C LEU A 126 6.84 -9.07 -5.18
N PRO A 127 7.89 -9.29 -6.01
CA PRO A 127 9.15 -9.82 -5.49
C PRO A 127 9.79 -8.87 -4.49
N CYS A 128 9.77 -7.56 -4.75
CA CYS A 128 10.29 -6.57 -3.80
C CYS A 128 9.53 -6.62 -2.47
N ALA A 129 8.18 -6.64 -2.51
CA ALA A 129 7.38 -6.71 -1.30
C ALA A 129 7.60 -8.03 -0.54
N LEU A 130 7.76 -9.14 -1.25
CA LEU A 130 8.05 -10.44 -0.67
C LEU A 130 9.43 -10.46 0.01
N VAL A 131 10.47 -9.89 -0.63
CA VAL A 131 11.82 -9.80 -0.04
C VAL A 131 11.79 -8.95 1.23
N LEU A 132 11.10 -7.80 1.22
CA LEU A 132 10.95 -6.95 2.40
C LEU A 132 10.17 -7.65 3.51
N PHE A 133 9.12 -8.39 3.16
CA PHE A 133 8.34 -9.17 4.12
C PHE A 133 9.17 -10.29 4.76
N ILE A 134 9.92 -11.05 3.96
CA ILE A 134 10.83 -12.09 4.46
C ILE A 134 11.91 -11.47 5.36
N ALA A 135 12.53 -10.37 4.95
CA ALA A 135 13.53 -9.67 5.75
C ALA A 135 12.96 -9.22 7.11
N TYR A 136 11.74 -8.67 7.11
CA TYR A 136 11.03 -8.29 8.32
C TYR A 136 10.77 -9.49 9.24
N VAL A 137 10.22 -10.60 8.71
CA VAL A 137 9.93 -11.80 9.50
C VAL A 137 11.20 -12.43 10.06
N VAL A 138 12.25 -12.56 9.25
CA VAL A 138 13.54 -13.11 9.69
C VAL A 138 14.17 -12.22 10.76
N GLY A 139 14.18 -10.90 10.55
CA GLY A 139 14.70 -9.95 11.53
C GLY A 139 13.93 -10.01 12.85
N TYR A 140 12.60 -10.08 12.78
CA TYR A 140 11.72 -10.22 13.94
C TYR A 140 12.01 -11.50 14.73
N VAL A 141 12.04 -12.66 14.06
CA VAL A 141 12.31 -13.96 14.71
C VAL A 141 13.71 -13.99 15.33
N ARG A 142 14.72 -13.44 14.64
CA ARG A 142 16.09 -13.35 15.17
C ARG A 142 16.16 -12.48 16.41
N LEU A 143 15.51 -11.32 16.40
CA LEU A 143 15.49 -10.42 17.55
C LEU A 143 14.77 -11.06 18.74
N LEU A 144 13.62 -11.70 18.51
CA LEU A 144 12.87 -12.42 19.54
C LEU A 144 13.73 -13.55 20.17
N ALA A 145 14.44 -14.31 19.33
CA ALA A 145 15.35 -15.36 19.81
C ALA A 145 16.49 -14.79 20.67
N LEU A 146 17.06 -13.64 20.30
CA LEU A 146 18.09 -12.99 21.12
C LEU A 146 17.55 -12.52 22.47
N ILE A 147 16.36 -11.91 22.49
CA ILE A 147 15.74 -11.43 23.74
C ILE A 147 15.42 -12.60 24.68
N THR A 148 14.90 -13.70 24.14
CA THR A 148 14.55 -14.89 24.93
C THR A 148 15.74 -15.71 25.40
N GLN A 149 16.91 -15.60 24.76
CA GLN A 149 18.15 -16.22 25.25
C GLN A 149 18.87 -15.41 26.35
N VAL A 150 18.56 -14.12 26.47
CA VAL A 150 19.15 -13.20 27.46
C VAL A 150 18.38 -13.21 28.80
N HIS A 151 17.22 -13.89 28.87
CA HIS A 151 16.40 -14.06 30.07
C HIS A 151 16.29 -15.52 30.44
#